data_AF-A0A4Z0AKV3-F1
#
_entry.id   AF-A0A4Z0AKV3-F1
#
_cell.length_a   1.000
_cell.length_b   1.000
_cell.length_c   1.000
_cell.angle_alpha   90.00
_cell.angle_beta   90.00
_cell.angle_gamma   90.00
#
_symmetry.space_group_name_H-M   'P 1'
#
loop_
_entity.id
_entity.type
_entity.pdbx_description
1 polymer ?
#
loop_
_entity_poly.entity_id
_entity_poly.type
_entity_poly.pdbx_seq_one_letter_code
_entity_poly.pdbx_strand_id
1 'polypeptide(L)'
;MQASIGASKQAIEARQAGVTKDELLTKISPAADGQMSKMLKSIVDEVYDYPVLLPEVYAAFRFERCFVSQQHGEQVAAMKFADAYPLLKKCELLEAEGARPRCAMRVVHAVSGVPE
;
A
#
# COMPACT_ATOMS: atom_id res chain seq x y z
N MET A 1 -10.41 0.02 5.98
CA MET A 1 -9.42 -1.05 6.24
C MET A 1 -9.58 -2.25 5.31
N GLN A 2 -10.68 -3.03 5.38
CA GLN A 2 -10.89 -4.20 4.49
C GLN A 2 -10.82 -3.87 2.99
N ALA A 3 -11.36 -2.72 2.57
CA ALA A 3 -11.30 -2.28 1.16
C ALA A 3 -9.85 -2.07 0.66
N SER A 4 -8.95 -1.50 1.47
CA SER A 4 -7.53 -1.29 1.11
C SER A 4 -6.82 -2.64 0.93
N ILE A 5 -7.07 -3.60 1.81
CA ILE A 5 -6.48 -4.95 1.76
C ILE A 5 -7.01 -5.72 0.54
N GLY A 6 -8.33 -5.70 0.33
CA GLY A 6 -8.97 -6.37 -0.81
C GLY A 6 -8.47 -5.83 -2.14
N ALA A 7 -8.39 -4.49 -2.29
CA ALA A 7 -7.86 -3.86 -3.49
C ALA A 7 -6.37 -4.15 -3.70
N SER A 8 -5.58 -4.18 -2.61
CA SER A 8 -4.15 -4.53 -2.66
C SER A 8 -3.94 -5.94 -3.20
N LYS A 9 -4.72 -6.90 -2.70
CA LYS A 9 -4.71 -8.29 -3.17
C LYS A 9 -5.08 -8.38 -4.65
N GLN A 10 -6.19 -7.76 -5.06
CA GLN A 10 -6.65 -7.77 -6.45
C GLN A 10 -5.63 -7.16 -7.41
N ALA A 11 -4.96 -6.05 -7.04
CA ALA A 11 -3.96 -5.43 -7.88
C ALA A 11 -2.71 -6.32 -8.06
N ILE A 12 -2.26 -6.99 -6.99
CA ILE A 12 -1.14 -7.93 -7.05
C ILE A 12 -1.50 -9.14 -7.93
N GLU A 13 -2.67 -9.73 -7.72
CA GLU A 13 -3.16 -10.87 -8.52
C GLU A 13 -3.30 -10.50 -9.99
N ALA A 14 -3.84 -9.31 -10.30
CA ALA A 14 -3.95 -8.82 -11.68
C ALA A 14 -2.57 -8.64 -12.34
N ARG A 15 -1.60 -8.05 -11.62
CA ARG A 15 -0.21 -7.94 -12.12
C ARG A 15 0.41 -9.30 -12.38
N GLN A 16 0.22 -10.27 -11.49
CA GLN A 16 0.72 -11.64 -11.65
C GLN A 16 0.06 -12.37 -12.82
N ALA A 17 -1.21 -12.08 -13.09
CA ALA A 17 -1.94 -12.60 -14.25
C ALA A 17 -1.59 -11.90 -15.58
N GLY A 18 -0.66 -10.93 -15.57
CA GLY A 18 -0.22 -10.21 -16.77
C GLY A 18 -1.15 -9.08 -17.21
N VAL A 19 -2.13 -8.70 -16.39
CA VAL A 19 -3.00 -7.55 -16.67
C VAL A 19 -2.18 -6.28 -16.59
N THR A 20 -2.32 -5.39 -17.58
CA THR A 20 -1.57 -4.13 -17.62
C THR A 20 -2.11 -3.10 -16.62
N LYS A 21 -1.27 -2.12 -16.28
CA LYS A 21 -1.65 -1.02 -15.38
C LYS A 21 -2.88 -0.27 -15.92
N ASP A 22 -2.88 0.05 -17.20
CA ASP A 22 -3.96 0.82 -17.86
C ASP A 22 -5.28 0.04 -17.88
N GLU A 23 -5.24 -1.26 -18.17
CA GLU A 23 -6.43 -2.12 -18.09
C GLU A 23 -7.03 -2.19 -16.68
N LEU A 24 -6.19 -2.10 -15.64
CA LEU A 24 -6.68 -2.09 -14.26
C LEU A 24 -7.23 -0.71 -13.87
N LEU A 25 -6.57 0.38 -14.28
CA LEU A 25 -7.02 1.75 -14.02
C LEU A 25 -8.35 2.07 -14.71
N THR A 26 -8.58 1.57 -15.92
CA THR A 26 -9.86 1.75 -16.64
C THR A 26 -11.06 1.10 -15.94
N LYS A 27 -10.82 0.09 -15.08
CA LYS A 27 -11.86 -0.55 -14.26
C LYS A 27 -12.19 0.23 -12.98
N ILE A 28 -11.38 1.22 -12.60
CA ILE A 28 -11.65 2.11 -11.48
C ILE A 28 -12.65 3.17 -11.98
N SER A 29 -13.93 2.96 -11.67
CA SER A 29 -14.99 3.87 -12.07
C SER A 29 -14.74 5.29 -11.52
N PRO A 30 -14.73 6.33 -12.36
CA PRO A 30 -14.64 7.74 -11.91
C PRO A 30 -15.83 8.16 -11.04
N ALA A 31 -16.95 7.41 -11.11
CA ALA A 31 -18.18 7.67 -10.37
C ALA A 31 -18.16 7.10 -8.94
N ALA A 32 -17.15 6.31 -8.58
CA ALA A 32 -16.96 5.88 -7.20
C ALA A 32 -16.43 7.06 -6.36
N ASP A 33 -16.90 7.15 -5.11
CA ASP A 33 -16.48 8.10 -4.08
C ASP A 33 -15.01 8.53 -4.29
N GLY A 34 -14.78 9.83 -4.46
CA GLY A 34 -13.48 10.37 -4.86
C GLY A 34 -12.33 9.94 -3.93
N GLN A 35 -12.62 9.62 -2.66
CA GLN A 35 -11.63 9.07 -1.75
C GLN A 35 -11.31 7.60 -2.04
N MET A 36 -12.32 6.78 -2.32
CA MET A 36 -12.15 5.37 -2.70
C MET A 36 -11.39 5.25 -4.02
N SER A 37 -11.77 6.04 -5.03
CA SER A 37 -11.12 6.04 -6.34
C SER A 37 -9.63 6.44 -6.24
N LYS A 38 -9.30 7.45 -5.42
CA LYS A 38 -7.91 7.84 -5.14
C LYS A 38 -7.13 6.72 -4.45
N MET A 39 -7.73 6.06 -3.46
CA MET A 39 -7.10 4.94 -2.75
C MET A 39 -6.81 3.79 -3.70
N LEU A 40 -7.77 3.39 -4.53
CA LEU A 40 -7.61 2.32 -5.52
C LEU A 40 -6.51 2.66 -6.53
N LYS A 41 -6.51 3.89 -7.05
CA LYS A 41 -5.47 4.35 -7.98
C LYS A 41 -4.08 4.30 -7.34
N SER A 42 -3.95 4.79 -6.09
CA SER A 42 -2.69 4.72 -5.32
C SER A 42 -2.18 3.29 -5.19
N ILE A 43 -3.07 2.32 -4.93
CA ILE A 43 -2.69 0.90 -4.83
C ILE A 43 -2.18 0.38 -6.18
N VAL A 44 -2.86 0.72 -7.28
CA VAL A 44 -2.42 0.30 -8.62
C VAL A 44 -1.08 0.92 -8.98
N ASP A 45 -0.89 2.22 -8.72
CA ASP A 45 0.37 2.91 -8.94
C ASP A 45 1.50 2.26 -8.11
N GLU A 46 1.29 2.02 -6.81
CA GLU A 46 2.26 1.36 -5.93
C GLU A 46 2.64 -0.05 -6.41
N VAL A 47 1.65 -0.85 -6.81
CA VAL A 47 1.86 -2.24 -7.25
C VAL A 47 2.50 -2.30 -8.62
N TYR A 48 2.29 -1.35 -9.52
CA TYR A 48 2.83 -1.43 -10.89
C TYR A 48 4.12 -0.63 -11.09
N ASP A 49 4.32 0.47 -10.37
CA ASP A 49 5.47 1.37 -10.57
C ASP A 49 6.73 0.89 -9.82
N TYR A 50 6.59 -0.08 -8.91
CA TYR A 50 7.68 -0.63 -8.11
C TYR A 50 7.80 -2.14 -8.27
N PRO A 51 9.01 -2.74 -8.11
CA PRO A 51 9.14 -4.20 -8.02
C PRO A 51 8.30 -4.76 -6.87
N VAL A 52 7.67 -5.91 -7.12
CA VAL A 52 6.73 -6.56 -6.19
C VAL A 52 7.39 -6.78 -4.83
N LEU A 53 6.68 -6.35 -3.78
CA LEU A 53 7.01 -6.69 -2.39
C LEU A 53 6.37 -8.01 -1.98
N LEU A 54 6.91 -8.68 -0.97
CA LEU A 54 6.29 -9.82 -0.30
C LEU A 54 4.86 -9.43 0.12
N PRO A 55 3.85 -10.28 -0.18
CA PRO A 55 2.45 -9.95 0.09
C PRO A 55 2.18 -9.54 1.54
N GLU A 56 2.83 -10.19 2.51
CA GLU A 56 2.69 -9.88 3.94
C GLU A 56 3.23 -8.50 4.33
N VAL A 57 4.33 -8.06 3.70
CA VAL A 57 4.94 -6.74 3.93
C VAL A 57 4.04 -5.65 3.35
N TYR A 58 3.62 -5.81 2.10
CA TYR A 58 2.75 -4.84 1.45
C TYR A 58 1.38 -4.76 2.14
N ALA A 59 0.79 -5.90 2.50
CA ALA A 59 -0.49 -5.94 3.20
C ALA A 59 -0.42 -5.23 4.56
N ALA A 60 0.63 -5.48 5.35
CA ALA A 60 0.83 -4.82 6.65
C ALA A 60 1.04 -3.31 6.51
N PHE A 61 1.83 -2.86 5.54
CA PHE A 61 1.98 -1.44 5.22
C PHE A 61 0.64 -0.79 4.83
N ARG A 62 -0.13 -1.43 3.94
CA ARG A 62 -1.43 -0.90 3.47
C ARG A 62 -2.51 -0.92 4.55
N PHE A 63 -2.46 -1.89 5.45
CA PHE A 63 -3.30 -1.95 6.65
C PHE A 63 -3.00 -0.74 7.53
N GLU A 64 -1.74 -0.56 7.91
CA GLU A 64 -1.33 0.50 8.84
C GLU A 64 -1.58 1.89 8.25
N ARG A 65 -1.23 2.10 6.98
CA ARG A 65 -1.50 3.36 6.29
C ARG A 65 -2.99 3.71 6.30
N CYS A 66 -3.87 2.71 6.13
CA CYS A 66 -5.31 2.92 6.21
C CYS A 66 -5.80 3.18 7.65
N PHE A 67 -5.18 2.55 8.64
CA PHE A 67 -5.46 2.81 10.05
C PHE A 67 -5.08 4.24 10.43
N VAL A 68 -3.81 4.61 10.22
CA VAL A 68 -3.28 5.95 10.52
C VAL A 68 -4.03 7.04 9.76
N SER A 69 -4.44 6.81 8.51
CA SER A 69 -5.20 7.81 7.73
C SER A 69 -6.56 8.18 8.33
N GLN A 70 -7.15 7.33 9.17
CA GLN A 70 -8.43 7.63 9.81
C GLN A 70 -8.29 8.69 10.91
N GLN A 71 -7.08 8.85 11.47
CA GLN A 71 -6.78 9.79 12.55
C GLN A 71 -5.88 10.95 12.08
N HIS A 72 -5.02 10.69 11.09
CA HIS A 72 -3.98 11.60 10.59
C HIS A 72 -4.00 11.67 9.06
N GLY A 73 -5.17 11.97 8.49
CA GLY A 73 -5.41 11.92 7.05
C GLY A 73 -4.49 12.81 6.22
N GLU A 74 -4.16 14.01 6.70
CA GLU A 74 -3.30 14.96 5.98
C GLU A 74 -1.85 14.47 5.91
N GLN A 75 -1.31 14.00 7.03
CA GLN A 75 0.05 13.46 7.12
C GLN A 75 0.19 12.24 6.20
N VAL A 76 -0.80 11.35 6.22
CA VAL A 76 -0.80 10.16 5.36
C VAL A 76 -1.02 10.48 3.89
N ALA A 77 -1.80 11.52 3.56
CA ALA A 77 -1.99 11.96 2.19
C ALA A 77 -0.72 12.58 1.59
N ALA A 78 0.13 13.21 2.41
CA ALA A 78 1.41 13.77 2.00
C ALA A 78 2.52 12.72 1.80
N MET A 79 2.33 11.49 2.33
CA MET A 79 3.30 10.41 2.17
C MET A 79 3.49 10.04 0.69
N LYS A 80 4.76 9.87 0.29
CA LYS A 80 5.10 9.29 -1.01
C LYS A 80 5.53 7.85 -0.82
N PHE A 81 4.99 6.95 -1.63
CA PHE A 81 5.41 5.55 -1.59
C PHE A 81 6.89 5.36 -1.93
N ALA A 82 7.48 6.26 -2.72
CA ALA A 82 8.92 6.29 -3.02
C ALA A 82 9.79 6.32 -1.75
N ASP A 83 9.33 7.01 -0.70
CA ASP A 83 10.06 7.14 0.56
C ASP A 83 9.89 5.89 1.44
N ALA A 84 8.71 5.24 1.35
CA ALA A 84 8.41 4.00 2.07
C ALA A 84 9.07 2.77 1.44
N TYR A 85 9.10 2.69 0.10
CA TYR A 85 9.57 1.52 -0.65
C TYR A 85 10.95 0.98 -0.22
N PRO A 86 12.03 1.79 -0.14
CA PRO A 86 13.34 1.27 0.27
C PRO A 86 13.35 0.75 1.72
N LEU A 87 12.49 1.26 2.59
CA LEU A 87 12.34 0.75 3.96
C LEU A 87 11.55 -0.57 3.98
N LEU A 88 10.50 -0.67 3.17
CA LEU A 88 9.74 -1.91 3.00
C LEU A 88 10.61 -3.04 2.45
N LYS A 89 11.50 -2.75 1.49
CA LYS A 89 12.51 -3.72 1.01
C LYS A 89 13.45 -4.21 2.09
N LYS A 90 13.83 -3.36 3.05
CA LYS A 90 14.63 -3.77 4.22
C LYS A 90 13.82 -4.68 5.14
N CYS A 91 12.52 -4.43 5.31
CA CYS A 91 11.65 -5.28 6.12
C CYS A 91 11.54 -6.71 5.58
N GLU A 92 11.64 -6.93 4.27
CA GLU A 92 11.62 -8.27 3.67
C GLU A 92 12.81 -9.15 4.06
N LEU A 93 13.94 -8.53 4.44
CA LEU A 93 15.17 -9.22 4.83
C LEU A 93 15.14 -9.73 6.28
N LEU A 94 14.06 -9.47 7.01
CA LEU A 94 13.90 -9.95 8.38
C LEU A 94 13.48 -11.43 8.35
N GLU A 95 14.29 -12.29 8.98
CA GLU A 95 14.05 -13.74 9.01
C GLU A 95 13.17 -14.19 10.19
N ALA A 96 13.04 -13.36 11.23
CA ALA A 96 12.25 -13.69 12.41
C ALA A 96 10.75 -13.72 12.10
N GLU A 97 10.07 -14.78 12.56
CA GLU A 97 8.63 -14.95 12.37
C GLU A 97 7.84 -13.73 12.92
N GLY A 98 6.93 -13.20 12.11
CA GLY A 98 6.14 -12.02 12.45
C GLY A 98 6.93 -10.70 12.57
N ALA A 99 8.22 -10.66 12.24
CA ALA A 99 9.00 -9.42 12.27
C ALA A 99 8.73 -8.52 11.05
N ARG A 100 8.53 -9.11 9.87
CA ARG A 100 8.31 -8.38 8.61
C ARG A 100 7.02 -7.53 8.65
N PRO A 101 5.85 -8.06 9.06
CA PRO A 101 4.64 -7.24 9.15
C PRO A 101 4.78 -6.08 10.13
N ARG A 102 5.35 -6.33 11.32
CA ARG A 102 5.61 -5.28 12.33
C ARG A 102 6.55 -4.21 11.79
N CYS A 103 7.62 -4.59 11.09
CA CYS A 103 8.51 -3.63 10.44
C CYS A 103 7.76 -2.78 9.41
N ALA A 104 6.94 -3.39 8.56
CA ALA A 104 6.17 -2.68 7.53
C ALA A 104 5.17 -1.67 8.10
N MET A 105 4.52 -1.99 9.23
CA MET A 105 3.65 -1.06 9.94
C MET A 105 4.45 0.17 10.42
N ARG A 106 5.61 -0.04 11.05
CA ARG A 106 6.49 1.05 11.52
C ARG A 106 6.97 1.99 10.41
N VAL A 107 7.11 1.49 9.18
CA VAL A 107 7.47 2.34 8.03
C VAL A 107 6.41 3.43 7.80
N VAL A 108 5.13 3.16 8.06
CA VAL A 108 4.07 4.17 7.92
C VAL A 108 4.30 5.34 8.88
N HIS A 109 4.59 5.05 10.14
CA HIS A 109 4.89 6.04 11.17
C HIS A 109 6.16 6.83 10.83
N ALA A 110 7.22 6.15 10.43
CA ALA A 110 8.49 6.76 10.05
C ALA A 110 8.36 7.75 8.87
N VAL A 111 7.55 7.42 7.86
CA VAL A 111 7.39 8.24 6.64
C VAL A 111 6.31 9.31 6.81
N SER A 112 5.26 9.05 7.60
CA SER A 112 4.21 10.04 7.89
C SER A 112 4.60 11.05 8.97
N GLY A 113 5.59 10.73 9.80
CA GLY A 113 5.94 11.50 11.01
C GLY A 113 4.93 11.35 12.15
N VAL A 114 3.96 10.43 12.04
CA VAL A 114 2.98 10.12 13.09
C VAL A 114 3.61 9.14 14.08
N PRO A 115 3.57 9.37 15.40
CA PRO A 115 4.09 8.44 16.41
C PRO A 115 3.42 7.05 16.34
N GLU A 116 4.16 5.99 16.72
CA GLU A 116 3.65 4.61 16.89
C GLU A 116 2.67 4.46 18.06
#